data_AF-A0A2H6H7F4-F1
#
_entry.id   AF-A0A2H6H7F4-F1
#
_cell.length_a   1.000
_cell.length_b   1.000
_cell.length_c   1.000
_cell.angle_alpha   90.00
_cell.angle_beta   90.00
_cell.angle_gamma   90.00
#
_symmetry.space_group_name_H-M   'P 1'
#
loop_
_entity.id
_entity.type
_entity.pdbx_description
1 polymer ?
#
loop_
_entity_poly.entity_id
_entity_poly.type
_entity_poly.pdbx_seq_one_letter_code
_entity_poly.pdbx_strand_id
1 'polypeptide(L)'
;MADKEPTKRGLRHSLLVALIIIAGVVIYAYGFGVTKVNLSEIKSETRRAQLTRVLRALARPDLLTYERIDTNTDIPFYMPCPPGGFTPPEQDPYSRHITVDPPCVQPGDDITVRGVNFSPNARVTLYLVPPSGDLNLTLGQKILADATGEFTQTVSTRERPSDQQQTIRAITRESIGTIFHRADVQITTATGNTLTVKSPRVSQSAKDTWDKIIETVFLALLATTFGVFIAVPLSFLAARNLMKDIKIPLVKLALQLIAIPVGAAIGILLAQWAQDFSTVFTGHALLVVLGLVVLPALVYLALRWSFPAVEEEPPTLGLRISRSIVLTVASVVGITVLFLTADLLSRVGNWLAPRLADFAFIGGFASTIGDILAAIITLITALLAAGLLSNMGGRLAIWLQGHLPNRVLRPLALPLMALAGAVIFLLIAQAISWLYRINDPLKIFWVPGAVGAAFGLLLAWHNYKQEVVNIGLTIYYLARTTFNGIRSIEPLVVVIVFVVWVGIGPFAGSLALALHTVASLAKLYSEQVESILPGPLEAVQATGATRLQTVVYAVIPQIVPPYISFTLYRWDINVRMSTIIGFAGGGGIGFLLQQNIRLLNYQAASVNMLAIAIVVASMDYLSSKVRERIV
;
A
#
# COMPACT_ATOMS: atom_id res chain seq x y z
N MET A 1 -9.75 -44.24 -38.09
CA MET A 1 -8.65 -45.23 -38.16
C MET A 1 -7.79 -44.88 -39.36
N ALA A 2 -6.63 -44.28 -39.11
CA ALA A 2 -5.50 -44.24 -40.04
C ALA A 2 -4.26 -44.35 -39.17
N ASP A 3 -3.72 -45.56 -39.12
CA ASP A 3 -2.59 -45.97 -38.31
C ASP A 3 -1.34 -45.27 -38.85
N LYS A 4 -0.80 -44.30 -38.11
CA LYS A 4 0.50 -43.68 -38.44
C LYS A 4 1.59 -44.55 -37.85
N GLU A 5 2.35 -45.22 -38.72
CA GLU A 5 3.59 -45.91 -38.36
C GLU A 5 4.47 -45.05 -37.43
N PRO A 6 5.06 -45.62 -36.36
CA PRO A 6 5.99 -44.90 -35.52
C PRO A 6 7.27 -44.64 -36.31
N THR A 7 7.42 -43.43 -36.85
CA THR A 7 8.66 -42.95 -37.47
C THR A 7 9.83 -43.18 -36.50
N LYS A 8 10.77 -44.06 -36.87
CA LYS A 8 12.02 -44.31 -36.12
C LYS A 8 12.73 -42.98 -35.89
N ARG A 9 12.59 -42.39 -34.70
CA ARG A 9 13.32 -41.18 -34.31
C ARG A 9 14.81 -41.49 -34.41
N GLY A 10 15.48 -40.88 -35.37
CA GLY A 10 16.88 -41.18 -35.68
C GLY A 10 17.79 -40.96 -34.46
N LEU A 11 18.83 -41.78 -34.36
CA LEU A 11 19.85 -41.77 -33.29
C LEU A 11 20.33 -40.35 -32.93
N ARG A 12 20.43 -39.45 -33.93
CA ARG A 12 20.81 -38.05 -33.79
C ARG A 12 19.86 -37.23 -32.90
N HIS A 13 18.54 -37.47 -32.98
CA HIS A 13 17.56 -36.78 -32.13
C HIS A 13 17.65 -37.27 -30.69
N SER A 14 17.91 -38.56 -30.48
CA SER A 14 18.11 -39.11 -29.13
C SER A 14 19.39 -38.56 -28.49
N LEU A 15 20.48 -38.48 -29.26
CA LEU A 15 21.75 -37.86 -28.83
C LEU A 15 21.60 -36.37 -28.52
N LEU A 16 20.88 -35.61 -29.34
CA LEU A 16 20.66 -34.18 -29.11
C LEU A 16 19.82 -33.93 -27.85
N VAL A 17 18.80 -34.74 -27.61
CA VAL A 17 18.00 -34.69 -26.36
C VAL A 17 18.88 -35.05 -25.15
N ALA A 18 19.70 -36.10 -25.25
CA ALA A 18 20.62 -36.47 -24.17
C ALA A 18 21.63 -35.35 -23.85
N LEU A 19 22.16 -34.68 -24.88
CA LEU A 19 23.11 -33.57 -24.72
C LEU A 19 22.44 -32.33 -24.08
N ILE A 20 21.19 -32.02 -24.45
CA ILE A 20 20.39 -30.97 -23.80
C ILE A 20 20.12 -31.32 -22.32
N ILE A 21 19.80 -32.58 -22.01
CA ILE A 21 19.59 -33.02 -20.62
C ILE A 21 20.87 -32.87 -19.82
N ILE A 22 22.01 -33.33 -20.35
CA ILE A 22 23.32 -33.19 -19.69
C ILE A 22 23.65 -31.70 -19.47
N ALA A 23 23.45 -30.85 -20.48
CA ALA A 23 23.65 -29.41 -20.34
C ALA A 23 22.74 -28.80 -19.26
N GLY A 24 21.46 -29.20 -19.22
CA GLY A 24 20.51 -28.81 -18.18
C GLY A 24 20.95 -29.26 -16.77
N VAL A 25 21.44 -30.49 -16.63
CA VAL A 25 22.00 -31.02 -15.37
C VAL A 25 23.24 -30.26 -14.96
N VAL A 26 24.16 -29.92 -15.89
CA VAL A 26 25.35 -29.12 -15.60
C VAL A 26 24.97 -27.72 -15.14
N ILE A 27 24.01 -27.06 -15.80
CA ILE A 27 23.49 -25.76 -15.38
C ILE A 27 22.88 -25.86 -13.98
N TYR A 28 22.10 -26.90 -13.70
CA TYR A 28 21.50 -27.12 -12.39
C TYR A 28 22.54 -27.41 -11.30
N ALA A 29 23.55 -28.22 -11.60
CA ALA A 29 24.66 -28.53 -10.71
C ALA A 29 25.52 -27.29 -10.41
N TYR A 30 25.80 -26.47 -11.43
CA TYR A 30 26.44 -25.17 -11.27
C TYR A 30 25.59 -24.27 -10.36
N GLY A 31 24.28 -24.23 -10.58
CA GLY A 31 23.33 -23.55 -9.70
C GLY A 31 23.43 -24.02 -8.25
N PHE A 32 23.53 -25.34 -8.02
CA PHE A 32 23.71 -25.93 -6.69
C PHE A 32 25.04 -25.51 -6.03
N GLY A 33 26.12 -25.41 -6.81
CA GLY A 33 27.42 -24.92 -6.36
C GLY A 33 27.40 -23.44 -5.98
N VAL A 34 26.77 -22.59 -6.81
CA VAL A 34 26.66 -21.14 -6.56
C VAL A 34 25.76 -20.84 -5.35
N THR A 35 24.69 -21.61 -5.17
CA THR A 35 23.73 -21.44 -4.06
C THR A 35 24.23 -22.02 -2.72
N LYS A 36 25.41 -22.68 -2.69
CA LYS A 36 26.03 -23.23 -1.48
C LYS A 36 25.07 -24.08 -0.63
N VAL A 37 24.26 -24.93 -1.26
CA VAL A 37 23.26 -25.75 -0.56
C VAL A 37 23.98 -26.77 0.34
N ASN A 38 23.92 -26.56 1.65
CA ASN A 38 24.52 -27.47 2.63
C ASN A 38 23.46 -28.12 3.53
N LEU A 39 23.07 -29.36 3.20
CA LEU A 39 22.09 -30.12 3.97
C LEU A 39 22.56 -30.49 5.39
N SER A 40 23.87 -30.46 5.65
CA SER A 40 24.40 -30.76 7.00
C SER A 40 24.11 -29.62 7.99
N GLU A 41 24.07 -28.37 7.53
CA GLU A 41 23.82 -27.19 8.35
C GLU A 41 22.38 -27.15 8.89
N ILE A 42 21.43 -27.73 8.16
CA ILE A 42 20.02 -27.90 8.57
C ILE A 42 19.90 -28.88 9.75
N LYS A 43 20.82 -29.84 9.87
CA LYS A 43 20.82 -30.85 10.94
C LYS A 43 21.48 -30.35 12.24
N SER A 44 22.06 -29.16 12.26
CA SER A 44 22.71 -28.59 13.44
C SER A 44 21.73 -28.37 14.60
N GLU A 45 22.17 -28.66 15.83
CA GLU A 45 21.34 -28.54 17.04
C GLU A 45 20.91 -27.10 17.32
N THR A 46 21.79 -26.13 17.07
CA THR A 46 21.50 -24.69 17.24
C THR A 46 20.35 -24.23 16.36
N ARG A 47 20.29 -24.69 15.11
CA ARG A 47 19.24 -24.32 14.16
C ARG A 47 17.92 -25.03 14.46
N ARG A 48 17.97 -26.27 14.97
CA ARG A 48 16.80 -26.97 15.52
C ARG A 48 16.23 -26.23 16.75
N ALA A 49 17.09 -25.72 17.63
CA ALA A 49 16.66 -24.92 18.78
C ALA A 49 16.01 -23.59 18.35
N GLN A 50 16.54 -22.92 17.33
CA GLN A 50 15.92 -21.72 16.75
C GLN A 50 14.57 -22.04 16.09
N LEU A 51 14.51 -23.10 15.26
CA LEU A 51 13.30 -23.53 14.59
C LEU A 51 12.20 -23.88 15.61
N THR A 52 12.53 -24.65 16.64
CA THR A 52 11.57 -25.01 17.69
C THR A 52 11.07 -23.79 18.46
N ARG A 53 11.91 -22.77 18.69
CA ARG A 53 11.48 -21.49 19.28
C ARG A 53 10.47 -20.77 18.39
N VAL A 54 10.73 -20.68 17.09
CA VAL A 54 9.83 -20.03 16.11
C VAL A 54 8.52 -20.79 15.98
N LEU A 55 8.57 -22.12 15.82
CA LEU A 55 7.38 -22.97 15.72
C LEU A 55 6.53 -22.93 16.98
N ARG A 56 7.15 -22.91 18.17
CA ARG A 56 6.44 -22.77 19.45
C ARG A 56 5.75 -21.41 19.57
N ALA A 57 6.39 -20.34 19.07
CA ALA A 57 5.79 -19.02 19.05
C ALA A 57 4.61 -18.95 18.06
N LEU A 58 4.74 -19.54 16.87
CA LEU A 58 3.64 -19.68 15.90
C LEU A 58 2.45 -20.45 16.44
N ALA A 59 2.69 -21.48 17.26
CA ALA A 59 1.63 -22.27 17.90
C ALA A 59 0.94 -21.55 19.07
N ARG A 60 1.52 -20.47 19.61
CA ARG A 60 0.96 -19.69 20.74
C ARG A 60 1.11 -18.19 20.47
N PRO A 61 0.28 -17.63 19.57
CA PRO A 61 0.29 -16.20 19.31
C PRO A 61 -0.18 -15.41 20.53
N ASP A 62 0.45 -14.25 20.76
CA ASP A 62 0.09 -13.34 21.84
C ASP A 62 -1.19 -12.56 21.49
N LEU A 63 -2.34 -13.22 21.55
CA LEU A 63 -3.66 -12.62 21.27
C LEU A 63 -4.30 -12.01 22.52
N LEU A 64 -4.06 -12.63 23.68
CA LEU A 64 -4.71 -12.30 24.94
C LEU A 64 -3.66 -12.19 26.05
N THR A 65 -3.69 -11.07 26.76
CA THR A 65 -2.89 -10.85 27.97
C THR A 65 -3.73 -11.14 29.21
N TYR A 66 -3.11 -11.82 30.17
CA TYR A 66 -3.71 -12.16 31.46
C TYR A 66 -2.95 -11.41 32.54
N GLU A 67 -3.65 -10.69 33.40
CA GLU A 67 -3.06 -10.10 34.60
C GLU A 67 -2.72 -11.24 35.57
N ARG A 68 -1.47 -11.28 36.04
CA ARG A 68 -0.99 -12.31 36.98
C ARG A 68 -0.70 -11.65 38.30
N ILE A 69 -1.15 -12.27 39.38
CA ILE A 69 -0.80 -11.83 40.72
C ILE A 69 0.27 -12.78 41.24
N ASP A 70 1.41 -12.19 41.61
CA ASP A 70 2.47 -12.88 42.33
C ASP A 70 2.12 -12.75 43.83
N THR A 71 1.68 -13.85 44.44
CA THR A 71 1.48 -13.89 45.90
C THR A 71 2.75 -14.43 46.54
N ASN A 72 3.37 -13.62 47.40
CA ASN A 72 4.57 -14.00 48.13
C ASN A 72 4.17 -14.60 49.48
N THR A 73 4.80 -15.72 49.83
CA THR A 73 4.69 -16.33 51.16
C THR A 73 6.10 -16.55 51.66
N ASP A 74 6.43 -15.92 52.79
CA ASP A 74 7.80 -15.81 53.29
C ASP A 74 7.92 -16.52 54.65
N ILE A 75 9.04 -17.24 54.86
CA ILE A 75 9.42 -17.80 56.16
C ILE A 75 10.88 -17.45 56.48
N PRO A 76 11.19 -17.01 57.70
CA PRO A 76 12.57 -16.78 58.13
C PRO A 76 13.37 -18.07 58.22
N PHE A 77 14.64 -17.99 57.84
CA PHE A 77 15.55 -19.13 57.78
C PHE A 77 16.99 -18.68 58.09
N TYR A 78 17.72 -19.49 58.86
CA TYR A 78 19.10 -19.19 59.28
C TYR A 78 20.11 -20.17 58.70
N MET A 79 21.24 -19.65 58.22
CA MET A 79 22.33 -20.42 57.65
C MET A 79 23.66 -19.66 57.79
N PRO A 80 24.53 -20.01 58.76
CA PRO A 80 24.50 -21.21 59.62
C PRO A 80 23.55 -21.09 60.82
N CYS A 81 23.24 -22.21 61.47
CA CYS A 81 22.41 -22.26 62.67
C CYS A 81 22.97 -21.39 63.82
N PRO A 82 22.15 -20.56 64.50
CA PRO A 82 22.58 -19.82 65.68
C PRO A 82 22.83 -20.77 66.87
N PRO A 83 23.74 -20.41 67.81
CA PRO A 83 24.18 -21.27 68.91
C PRO A 83 23.10 -21.60 69.98
N GLY A 84 21.85 -21.17 69.79
CA GLY A 84 20.70 -21.47 70.67
C GLY A 84 19.55 -22.22 70.00
N GLY A 85 19.72 -22.69 68.75
CA GLY A 85 18.63 -23.23 67.94
C GLY A 85 17.68 -22.13 67.43
N PHE A 86 16.91 -22.44 66.40
CA PHE A 86 15.92 -21.52 65.84
C PHE A 86 14.58 -22.25 65.71
N THR A 87 13.56 -21.74 66.39
CA THR A 87 12.18 -22.15 66.16
C THR A 87 11.49 -21.08 65.29
N PRO A 88 10.99 -21.44 64.10
CA PRO A 88 10.28 -20.49 63.25
C PRO A 88 9.00 -20.03 63.96
N PRO A 89 8.50 -18.82 63.66
CA PRO A 89 7.29 -18.29 64.24
C PRO A 89 6.08 -19.19 63.95
N GLU A 90 5.18 -19.34 64.92
CA GLU A 90 3.95 -20.13 64.78
C GLU A 90 3.08 -19.53 63.66
N GLN A 91 2.78 -20.33 62.63
CA GLN A 91 2.02 -19.89 61.45
C GLN A 91 0.57 -20.39 61.52
N ASP A 92 -0.38 -19.57 61.07
CA ASP A 92 -1.80 -19.89 61.08
C ASP A 92 -2.12 -21.06 60.13
N PRO A 93 -2.64 -22.20 60.63
CA PRO A 93 -2.97 -23.39 59.83
C PRO A 93 -3.99 -23.14 58.72
N TYR A 94 -4.81 -22.09 58.80
CA TYR A 94 -5.82 -21.75 57.80
C TYR A 94 -5.32 -20.78 56.72
N SER A 95 -4.14 -20.18 56.92
CA SER A 95 -3.51 -19.26 55.97
C SER A 95 -2.56 -20.00 55.02
N ARG A 96 -2.20 -19.36 53.90
CA ARG A 96 -1.12 -19.84 53.02
C ARG A 96 0.20 -19.73 53.76
N HIS A 97 0.85 -20.85 54.01
CA HIS A 97 2.06 -20.87 54.82
C HIS A 97 3.04 -21.94 54.34
N ILE A 98 4.31 -21.76 54.68
CA ILE A 98 5.41 -22.63 54.26
C ILE A 98 6.20 -22.98 55.49
N THR A 99 6.48 -24.26 55.68
CA THR A 99 7.36 -24.76 56.72
C THR A 99 8.66 -25.30 56.12
N VAL A 100 9.74 -25.18 56.88
CA VAL A 100 11.08 -25.62 56.48
C VAL A 100 11.62 -26.52 57.56
N ASP A 101 12.04 -27.72 57.18
CA ASP A 101 12.58 -28.75 58.08
C ASP A 101 13.92 -29.26 57.52
N PRO A 102 15.04 -29.17 58.27
CA PRO A 102 15.21 -28.50 59.58
C PRO A 102 15.14 -26.96 59.48
N PRO A 103 14.75 -26.25 60.57
CA PRO A 103 14.51 -24.80 60.55
C PRO A 103 15.78 -23.93 60.39
N CYS A 104 16.96 -24.52 60.59
CA CYS A 104 18.25 -23.94 60.27
C CYS A 104 19.18 -25.05 59.80
N VAL A 105 20.19 -24.72 58.98
CA VAL A 105 21.08 -25.73 58.39
C VAL A 105 22.50 -25.20 58.20
N GLN A 106 23.51 -26.07 58.08
CA GLN A 106 24.86 -25.62 57.70
C GLN A 106 24.95 -25.39 56.18
N PRO A 107 25.80 -24.46 55.71
CA PRO A 107 25.93 -24.20 54.28
C PRO A 107 26.28 -25.48 53.50
N GLY A 108 25.44 -25.89 52.54
CA GLY A 108 25.67 -27.09 51.73
C GLY A 108 24.74 -28.27 52.06
N ASP A 109 24.00 -28.21 53.17
CA ASP A 109 23.06 -29.25 53.58
C ASP A 109 21.68 -29.08 52.90
N ASP A 110 20.87 -30.15 52.92
CA ASP A 110 19.54 -30.18 52.32
C ASP A 110 18.45 -29.68 53.27
N ILE A 111 17.50 -28.93 52.74
CA ILE A 111 16.29 -28.49 53.46
C ILE A 111 15.03 -29.01 52.77
N THR A 112 14.04 -29.43 53.55
CA THR A 112 12.71 -29.80 53.04
C THR A 112 11.74 -28.64 53.26
N VAL A 113 11.23 -28.09 52.17
CA VAL A 113 10.25 -27.00 52.18
C VAL A 113 8.87 -27.59 51.88
N ARG A 114 7.93 -27.46 52.82
CA ARG A 114 6.54 -27.89 52.67
C ARG A 114 5.62 -26.67 52.63
N GLY A 115 4.77 -26.57 51.62
CA GLY A 115 3.74 -25.55 51.53
C GLY A 115 2.34 -26.14 51.70
N VAL A 116 1.46 -25.43 52.41
CA VAL A 116 0.07 -25.84 52.69
C VAL A 116 -0.91 -24.71 52.33
N ASN A 117 -2.14 -25.07 51.93
CA ASN A 117 -3.22 -24.16 51.50
C ASN A 117 -2.92 -23.33 50.23
N PHE A 118 -2.05 -23.81 49.35
CA PHE A 118 -1.84 -23.22 48.03
C PHE A 118 -3.02 -23.55 47.10
N SER A 119 -3.21 -22.76 46.04
CA SER A 119 -4.27 -23.09 45.08
C SER A 119 -3.97 -24.43 44.37
N PRO A 120 -4.97 -25.29 44.11
CA PRO A 120 -4.76 -26.56 43.43
C PRO A 120 -4.05 -26.38 42.08
N ASN A 121 -3.02 -27.20 41.80
CA ASN A 121 -2.17 -27.09 40.61
C ASN A 121 -1.42 -25.75 40.44
N ALA A 122 -1.27 -24.96 41.50
CA ALA A 122 -0.49 -23.73 41.45
C ALA A 122 0.98 -24.02 41.13
N ARG A 123 1.57 -23.21 40.24
CA ARG A 123 3.02 -23.26 39.98
C ARG A 123 3.74 -22.40 41.01
N VAL A 124 4.50 -23.06 41.86
CA VAL A 124 5.27 -22.44 42.94
C VAL A 124 6.75 -22.39 42.56
N THR A 125 7.41 -21.26 42.81
CA THR A 125 8.87 -21.14 42.69
C THR A 125 9.44 -20.65 44.00
N LEU A 126 10.43 -21.37 44.53
CA LEU A 126 11.10 -21.04 45.78
C LEU A 126 12.31 -20.14 45.52
N TYR A 127 12.47 -19.12 46.34
CA TYR A 127 13.58 -18.19 46.33
C TYR A 127 14.18 -18.06 47.73
N LEU A 128 15.50 -17.97 47.82
CA LEU A 128 16.21 -17.53 49.01
C LEU A 128 16.51 -16.05 48.85
N VAL A 129 16.02 -15.24 49.78
CA VAL A 129 16.27 -13.80 49.81
C VAL A 129 17.33 -13.55 50.89
N PRO A 130 18.52 -13.05 50.52
CA PRO A 130 19.55 -12.65 51.46
C PRO A 130 19.10 -11.48 52.35
N PRO A 131 19.83 -11.21 53.44
CA PRO A 131 19.51 -10.12 54.37
C PRO A 131 19.49 -8.73 53.72
N SER A 132 20.23 -8.56 52.61
CA SER A 132 20.26 -7.31 51.84
C SER A 132 18.99 -7.03 51.03
N GLY A 133 18.07 -7.99 50.88
CA GLY A 133 16.76 -7.80 50.22
C GLY A 133 16.77 -7.60 48.70
N ASP A 134 17.91 -7.24 48.11
CA ASP A 134 18.01 -6.81 46.70
C ASP A 134 18.02 -7.96 45.67
N LEU A 135 18.20 -9.21 46.09
CA LEU A 135 18.43 -10.35 45.19
C LEU A 135 17.59 -11.58 45.59
N ASN A 136 16.74 -12.08 44.70
CA ASN A 136 16.01 -13.34 44.92
C ASN A 136 16.79 -14.51 44.26
N LEU A 137 17.42 -15.37 45.07
CA LEU A 137 18.18 -16.53 44.59
C LEU A 137 17.25 -17.74 44.38
N THR A 138 17.07 -18.22 43.15
CA THR A 138 16.17 -19.37 42.87
C THR A 138 16.66 -20.65 43.54
N LEU A 139 15.81 -21.27 44.36
CA LEU A 139 16.04 -22.50 45.14
C LEU A 139 15.57 -23.78 44.38
N GLY A 140 15.79 -23.86 43.07
CA GLY A 140 15.51 -25.07 42.28
C GLY A 140 14.46 -24.89 41.16
N GLN A 141 13.86 -26.01 40.74
CA GLN A 141 12.90 -26.06 39.62
C GLN A 141 11.50 -25.58 40.01
N LYS A 142 10.64 -25.33 39.01
CA LYS A 142 9.23 -24.94 39.24
C LYS A 142 8.43 -26.13 39.78
N ILE A 143 7.78 -25.95 40.92
CA ILE A 143 7.01 -26.98 41.63
C ILE A 143 5.53 -26.82 41.29
N LEU A 144 4.79 -27.93 41.22
CA LEU A 144 3.33 -27.95 41.10
C LEU A 144 2.74 -28.37 42.45
N ALA A 145 1.79 -27.60 42.97
CA ALA A 145 1.01 -28.00 44.14
C ALA A 145 -0.02 -29.08 43.76
N ASP A 146 -0.24 -30.03 44.66
CA ASP A 146 -1.18 -31.14 44.47
C ASP A 146 -2.64 -30.67 44.42
N ALA A 147 -3.57 -31.60 44.16
CA ALA A 147 -5.00 -31.31 44.11
C ALA A 147 -5.57 -30.75 45.43
N THR A 148 -4.89 -31.00 46.56
CA THR A 148 -5.20 -30.48 47.90
C THR A 148 -4.51 -29.15 48.21
N GLY A 149 -3.66 -28.63 47.32
CA GLY A 149 -2.93 -27.38 47.55
C GLY A 149 -1.68 -27.52 48.42
N GLU A 150 -1.17 -28.74 48.59
CA GLU A 150 0.10 -28.98 49.29
C GLU A 150 1.25 -29.24 48.30
N PHE A 151 2.48 -28.90 48.70
CA PHE A 151 3.68 -29.34 48.01
C PHE A 151 4.80 -29.60 49.00
N THR A 152 5.69 -30.54 48.69
CA THR A 152 6.90 -30.82 49.47
C THR A 152 8.08 -30.93 48.53
N GLN A 153 9.13 -30.14 48.74
CA GLN A 153 10.34 -30.16 47.92
C GLN A 153 11.57 -30.11 48.80
N THR A 154 12.47 -31.07 48.60
CA THR A 154 13.82 -31.03 49.16
C THR A 154 14.72 -30.22 48.23
N VAL A 155 15.42 -29.22 48.78
CA VAL A 155 16.33 -28.34 48.07
C VAL A 155 17.67 -28.35 48.76
N SER A 156 18.74 -28.56 47.98
CA SER A 156 20.10 -28.45 48.47
C SER A 156 20.54 -26.99 48.55
N THR A 157 21.03 -26.58 49.71
CA THR A 157 21.46 -25.21 49.94
C THR A 157 22.88 -24.99 49.39
N ARG A 158 23.19 -23.78 48.92
CA ARG A 158 24.55 -23.46 48.44
C ARG A 158 25.43 -23.06 49.61
N GLU A 159 26.74 -23.32 49.48
CA GLU A 159 27.76 -23.00 50.48
C GLU A 159 28.02 -21.48 50.56
N ARG A 160 27.08 -20.74 51.16
CA ARG A 160 27.15 -19.29 51.40
C ARG A 160 26.70 -18.98 52.84
N PRO A 161 27.63 -18.95 53.81
CA PRO A 161 27.29 -18.60 55.17
C PRO A 161 26.89 -17.13 55.30
N SER A 162 25.83 -16.86 56.06
CA SER A 162 25.49 -15.53 56.55
C SER A 162 24.96 -15.61 57.97
N ASP A 163 25.56 -14.82 58.85
CA ASP A 163 25.21 -14.62 60.25
C ASP A 163 23.89 -13.86 60.46
N GLN A 164 23.30 -13.33 59.40
CA GLN A 164 22.04 -12.59 59.43
C GLN A 164 20.85 -13.42 58.91
N GLN A 165 19.65 -13.12 59.41
CA GLN A 165 18.41 -13.80 59.04
C GLN A 165 18.14 -13.68 57.54
N GLN A 166 17.93 -14.82 56.88
CA GLN A 166 17.50 -14.90 55.49
C GLN A 166 16.01 -15.25 55.44
N THR A 167 15.37 -15.11 54.27
CA THR A 167 13.98 -15.56 54.10
C THR A 167 13.84 -16.48 52.90
N ILE A 168 13.14 -17.60 53.10
CA ILE A 168 12.67 -18.44 52.00
C ILE A 168 11.31 -17.90 51.56
N ARG A 169 11.23 -17.48 50.30
CA ARG A 169 10.05 -16.90 49.66
C ARG A 169 9.51 -17.87 48.62
N ALA A 170 8.29 -18.37 48.80
CA ALA A 170 7.56 -18.98 47.70
C ALA A 170 6.75 -17.92 46.96
N ILE A 171 6.89 -17.90 45.64
CA ILE A 171 6.07 -17.06 44.77
C ILE A 171 5.14 -17.97 43.98
N THR A 172 3.84 -17.78 44.16
CA THR A 172 2.81 -18.40 43.31
C THR A 172 2.38 -17.42 42.25
N ARG A 173 2.44 -17.84 40.98
CA ARG A 173 1.90 -17.05 39.87
C ARG A 173 0.52 -17.56 39.50
N GLU A 174 -0.51 -16.90 40.03
CA GLU A 174 -1.90 -17.23 39.74
C GLU A 174 -2.42 -16.32 38.61
N SER A 175 -3.00 -16.92 37.56
CA SER A 175 -3.75 -16.18 36.55
C SER A 175 -5.20 -16.10 36.99
N ILE A 176 -5.68 -14.90 37.29
CA ILE A 176 -7.03 -14.69 37.81
C ILE A 176 -7.83 -13.96 36.73
N GLY A 177 -8.87 -14.60 36.19
CA GLY A 177 -9.77 -14.00 35.19
C GLY A 177 -10.46 -15.03 34.28
N THR A 178 -11.72 -14.77 33.90
CA THR A 178 -12.47 -15.57 32.92
C THR A 178 -12.90 -14.69 31.74
N ILE A 179 -13.03 -15.28 30.54
CA ILE A 179 -13.38 -14.55 29.29
C ILE A 179 -14.80 -13.94 29.35
N PHE A 180 -15.69 -14.48 30.19
CA PHE A 180 -17.13 -14.19 30.15
C PHE A 180 -17.61 -13.16 31.18
N HIS A 181 -16.78 -12.77 32.16
CA HIS A 181 -17.12 -11.73 33.13
C HIS A 181 -16.35 -10.43 32.84
N ARG A 182 -17.09 -9.42 32.37
CA ARG A 182 -16.62 -8.05 32.05
C ARG A 182 -16.46 -7.15 33.29
N ALA A 183 -16.77 -7.67 34.47
CA ALA A 183 -16.65 -6.94 35.72
C ALA A 183 -15.23 -7.11 36.26
N ASP A 184 -14.52 -6.01 36.43
CA ASP A 184 -13.24 -6.00 37.14
C ASP A 184 -13.49 -6.49 38.58
N VAL A 185 -12.81 -7.57 38.99
CA VAL A 185 -13.02 -8.18 40.32
C VAL A 185 -12.08 -7.51 41.30
N GLN A 186 -12.62 -6.73 42.24
CA GLN A 186 -11.82 -6.15 43.32
C GLN A 186 -11.59 -7.20 44.41
N ILE A 187 -10.35 -7.67 44.55
CA ILE A 187 -9.92 -8.56 45.62
C ILE A 187 -9.25 -7.71 46.69
N THR A 188 -9.81 -7.70 47.89
CA THR A 188 -9.16 -7.06 49.05
C THR A 188 -8.21 -8.07 49.68
N THR A 189 -6.91 -7.78 49.71
CA THR A 189 -5.92 -8.62 50.40
C THR A 189 -6.12 -8.53 51.92
N ALA A 190 -5.66 -9.54 52.67
CA ALA A 190 -5.70 -9.54 54.14
C ALA A 190 -4.98 -8.33 54.78
N THR A 191 -4.13 -7.65 54.02
CA THR A 191 -3.43 -6.40 54.40
C THR A 191 -4.21 -5.11 54.12
N GLY A 192 -5.46 -5.18 53.65
CA GLY A 192 -6.32 -4.02 53.40
C GLY A 192 -6.13 -3.33 52.04
N ASN A 193 -5.29 -3.86 51.14
CA ASN A 193 -5.11 -3.30 49.80
C ASN A 193 -6.15 -3.90 48.82
N THR A 194 -6.88 -3.03 48.11
CA THR A 194 -7.85 -3.44 47.10
C THR A 194 -7.16 -3.60 45.74
N LEU A 195 -6.98 -4.84 45.29
CA LEU A 195 -6.43 -5.16 43.96
C LEU A 195 -7.58 -5.35 42.97
N THR A 196 -7.61 -4.54 41.91
CA THR A 196 -8.61 -4.67 40.84
C THR A 196 -8.10 -5.64 39.79
N VAL A 197 -8.69 -6.83 39.72
CA VAL A 197 -8.35 -7.88 38.75
C VAL A 197 -9.07 -7.63 37.44
N LYS A 198 -8.31 -7.37 36.37
CA LYS A 198 -8.87 -7.10 35.04
C LYS A 198 -9.09 -8.38 34.25
N SER A 199 -10.25 -8.51 33.62
CA SER A 199 -10.58 -9.59 32.67
C SER A 199 -9.52 -9.73 31.56
N PRO A 200 -9.33 -10.91 30.92
CA PRO A 200 -8.37 -11.07 29.82
C PRO A 200 -8.61 -10.00 28.74
N ARG A 201 -7.57 -9.22 28.44
CA ARG A 201 -7.63 -8.13 27.46
C ARG A 201 -6.90 -8.54 26.19
N VAL A 202 -7.41 -8.09 25.04
CA VAL A 202 -6.69 -8.16 23.77
C VAL A 202 -5.29 -7.58 23.99
N SER A 203 -4.27 -8.37 23.63
CA SER A 203 -2.87 -7.97 23.82
C SER A 203 -2.59 -6.67 23.06
N GLN A 204 -1.60 -5.90 23.52
CA GLN A 204 -1.20 -4.69 22.79
C GLN A 204 -0.70 -5.06 21.39
N SER A 205 0.02 -6.18 21.26
CA SER A 205 0.45 -6.70 19.97
C SER A 205 -0.71 -6.96 19.02
N ALA A 206 -1.81 -7.55 19.47
CA ALA A 206 -2.98 -7.80 18.62
C ALA A 206 -3.69 -6.51 18.18
N LYS A 207 -3.72 -5.47 19.03
CA LYS A 207 -4.25 -4.14 18.65
C LYS A 207 -3.37 -3.48 17.60
N ASP A 208 -2.06 -3.43 17.85
CA ASP A 208 -1.08 -2.86 16.91
C ASP A 208 -1.12 -3.61 15.57
N THR A 209 -1.26 -4.94 15.60
CA THR A 209 -1.44 -5.78 14.40
C THR A 209 -2.70 -5.38 13.62
N TRP A 210 -3.83 -5.22 14.30
CA TRP A 210 -5.10 -4.90 13.66
C TRP A 210 -5.06 -3.52 12.99
N ASP A 211 -4.55 -2.51 13.69
CA ASP A 211 -4.40 -1.16 13.17
C ASP A 211 -3.49 -1.14 11.93
N LYS A 212 -2.38 -1.90 11.97
CA LYS A 212 -1.45 -2.00 10.84
C LYS A 212 -1.98 -2.82 9.67
N ILE A 213 -2.89 -3.76 9.92
CA ILE A 213 -3.60 -4.49 8.85
C ILE A 213 -4.56 -3.59 8.12
N ILE A 214 -5.31 -2.76 8.85
CA ILE A 214 -6.22 -1.79 8.26
C ILE A 214 -5.42 -0.85 7.36
N GLU A 215 -4.31 -0.32 7.85
CA GLU A 215 -3.37 0.49 7.08
C GLU A 215 -2.92 -0.23 5.79
N THR A 216 -2.52 -1.50 5.87
CA THR A 216 -2.14 -2.35 4.72
C THR A 216 -3.25 -2.51 3.68
N VAL A 217 -4.50 -2.76 4.11
CA VAL A 217 -5.64 -2.87 3.18
C VAL A 217 -5.93 -1.53 2.51
N PHE A 218 -5.85 -0.42 3.26
CA PHE A 218 -6.03 0.92 2.70
C PHE A 218 -4.94 1.28 1.70
N LEU A 219 -3.67 0.94 1.97
CA LEU A 219 -2.57 1.12 1.02
C LEU A 219 -2.85 0.43 -0.31
N ALA A 220 -3.31 -0.82 -0.25
CA ALA A 220 -3.66 -1.58 -1.43
C ALA A 220 -4.87 -1.00 -2.17
N LEU A 221 -5.90 -0.56 -1.45
CA LEU A 221 -7.10 0.04 -2.05
C LEU A 221 -6.77 1.37 -2.75
N LEU A 222 -6.01 2.24 -2.08
CA LEU A 222 -5.61 3.54 -2.61
C LEU A 222 -4.72 3.37 -3.84
N ALA A 223 -3.74 2.48 -3.78
CA ALA A 223 -2.88 2.16 -4.91
C ALA A 223 -3.66 1.62 -6.11
N THR A 224 -4.62 0.73 -5.88
CA THR A 224 -5.48 0.21 -6.96
C THR A 224 -6.39 1.29 -7.52
N THR A 225 -6.96 2.15 -6.69
CA THR A 225 -7.88 3.21 -7.13
C THR A 225 -7.17 4.23 -8.03
N PHE A 226 -6.03 4.76 -7.58
CA PHE A 226 -5.19 5.63 -8.42
C PHE A 226 -4.67 4.90 -9.66
N GLY A 227 -4.30 3.63 -9.46
CA GLY A 227 -3.88 2.71 -10.51
C GLY A 227 -4.88 2.62 -11.65
N VAL A 228 -6.14 2.31 -11.35
CA VAL A 228 -7.23 2.18 -12.32
C VAL A 228 -7.50 3.52 -13.01
N PHE A 229 -7.61 4.60 -12.24
CA PHE A 229 -7.93 5.93 -12.77
C PHE A 229 -6.95 6.37 -13.87
N ILE A 230 -5.66 6.11 -13.67
CA ILE A 230 -4.60 6.43 -14.64
C ILE A 230 -4.48 5.33 -15.72
N ALA A 231 -4.65 4.05 -15.35
CA ALA A 231 -4.49 2.94 -16.27
C ALA A 231 -5.55 2.89 -17.38
N VAL A 232 -6.80 3.28 -17.09
CA VAL A 232 -7.88 3.28 -18.08
C VAL A 232 -7.56 4.18 -19.28
N PRO A 233 -7.26 5.49 -19.16
CA PRO A 233 -6.91 6.30 -20.33
C PRO A 233 -5.61 5.84 -21.00
N LEU A 234 -4.63 5.41 -20.22
CA LEU A 234 -3.35 4.91 -20.73
C LEU A 234 -3.49 3.61 -21.54
N SER A 235 -4.50 2.77 -21.25
CA SER A 235 -4.72 1.52 -21.97
C SER A 235 -5.11 1.76 -23.42
N PHE A 236 -5.92 2.79 -23.71
CA PHE A 236 -6.30 3.16 -25.07
C PHE A 236 -5.09 3.61 -25.90
N LEU A 237 -4.14 4.32 -25.28
CA LEU A 237 -2.89 4.73 -25.95
C LEU A 237 -1.96 3.54 -26.26
N ALA A 238 -2.10 2.45 -25.52
CA ALA A 238 -1.34 1.22 -25.71
C ALA A 238 -2.12 0.13 -26.46
N ALA A 239 -3.29 0.44 -27.04
CA ALA A 239 -4.10 -0.48 -27.81
C ALA A 239 -3.81 -0.35 -29.31
N ARG A 240 -3.25 -1.39 -29.92
CA ARG A 240 -2.80 -1.38 -31.31
C ARG A 240 -3.92 -1.15 -32.32
N ASN A 241 -5.10 -1.72 -32.09
CA ASN A 241 -6.26 -1.57 -32.98
C ASN A 241 -6.77 -0.13 -33.07
N LEU A 242 -6.62 0.68 -32.02
CA LEU A 242 -6.98 2.09 -32.02
C LEU A 242 -5.87 2.97 -32.59
N MET A 243 -4.62 2.62 -32.33
CA MET A 243 -3.48 3.48 -32.64
C MET A 243 -2.92 3.28 -34.05
N LYS A 244 -3.15 2.12 -34.69
CA LYS A 244 -2.59 1.81 -36.03
C LYS A 244 -3.00 2.80 -37.11
N ASP A 245 -4.24 3.31 -37.07
CA ASP A 245 -4.82 4.12 -38.14
C ASP A 245 -4.67 5.63 -37.92
N ILE A 246 -4.05 6.05 -36.82
CA ILE A 246 -3.84 7.46 -36.50
C ILE A 246 -2.63 8.01 -37.28
N LYS A 247 -2.93 8.67 -38.41
CA LYS A 247 -1.97 9.38 -39.25
C LYS A 247 -2.20 10.87 -39.17
N ILE A 248 -1.14 11.63 -38.89
CA ILE A 248 -1.22 13.09 -38.73
C ILE A 248 -0.23 13.77 -39.69
N PRO A 249 -0.64 14.79 -40.46
CA PRO A 249 0.28 15.61 -41.23
C PRO A 249 1.33 16.32 -40.35
N LEU A 250 2.55 16.50 -40.87
CA LEU A 250 3.67 17.10 -40.11
C LEU A 250 3.33 18.48 -39.52
N VAL A 251 2.74 19.37 -40.32
CA VAL A 251 2.35 20.73 -39.88
C VAL A 251 1.31 20.68 -38.75
N LYS A 252 0.36 19.74 -38.85
CA LYS A 252 -0.67 19.52 -37.82
C LYS A 252 -0.06 19.01 -36.52
N LEU A 253 0.84 18.04 -36.61
CA LEU A 253 1.57 17.53 -35.45
C LEU A 253 2.40 18.63 -34.78
N ALA A 254 3.16 19.42 -35.56
CA ALA A 254 3.98 20.50 -35.04
C ALA A 254 3.15 21.54 -34.27
N LEU A 255 2.08 22.07 -34.88
CA LEU A 255 1.22 23.06 -34.24
C LEU A 255 0.50 22.50 -33.01
N GLN A 256 0.08 21.22 -33.05
CA GLN A 256 -0.50 20.55 -31.89
C GLN A 256 0.47 20.47 -30.72
N LEU A 257 1.75 20.15 -30.97
CA LEU A 257 2.77 20.02 -29.94
C LEU A 257 3.20 21.37 -29.37
N ILE A 258 3.34 22.39 -30.21
CA ILE A 258 3.69 23.76 -29.80
C ILE A 258 2.57 24.36 -28.92
N ALA A 259 1.32 24.05 -29.20
CA ALA A 259 0.18 24.56 -28.45
C ALA A 259 0.03 23.93 -27.05
N ILE A 260 0.58 22.74 -26.79
CA ILE A 260 0.47 22.06 -25.48
C ILE A 260 0.97 22.92 -24.31
N PRO A 261 2.23 23.42 -24.28
CA PRO A 261 2.73 24.21 -23.15
C PRO A 261 1.96 25.51 -22.95
N VAL A 262 1.56 26.17 -24.04
CA VAL A 262 0.77 27.41 -23.97
C VAL A 262 -0.61 27.13 -23.38
N GLY A 263 -1.28 26.06 -23.82
CA GLY A 263 -2.57 25.66 -23.29
C GLY A 263 -2.47 25.20 -21.84
N ALA A 264 -1.41 24.49 -21.45
CA ALA A 264 -1.15 24.11 -20.07
C ALA A 264 -0.95 25.34 -19.17
N ALA A 265 -0.17 26.32 -19.61
CA ALA A 265 0.03 27.57 -18.88
C ALA A 265 -1.29 28.35 -18.69
N ILE A 266 -2.11 28.46 -19.73
CA ILE A 266 -3.45 29.06 -19.65
C ILE A 266 -4.33 28.29 -18.67
N GLY A 267 -4.30 26.95 -18.71
CA GLY A 267 -5.08 26.13 -17.79
C GLY A 267 -4.65 26.26 -16.34
N ILE A 268 -3.34 26.39 -16.07
CA ILE A 268 -2.84 26.67 -14.72
C ILE A 268 -3.33 28.04 -14.24
N LEU A 269 -3.23 29.08 -15.09
CA LEU A 269 -3.74 30.42 -14.75
C LEU A 269 -5.25 30.42 -14.48
N LEU A 270 -6.03 29.68 -15.28
CA LEU A 270 -7.47 29.52 -15.07
C LEU A 270 -7.78 28.77 -13.77
N ALA A 271 -7.02 27.71 -13.45
CA ALA A 271 -7.18 26.98 -12.21
C ALA A 271 -6.84 27.86 -11.00
N GLN A 272 -5.77 28.65 -11.07
CA GLN A 272 -5.40 29.62 -10.04
C GLN A 272 -6.49 30.66 -9.85
N TRP A 273 -7.00 31.25 -10.95
CA TRP A 273 -8.09 32.22 -10.87
C TRP A 273 -9.36 31.62 -10.26
N ALA A 274 -9.73 30.39 -10.64
CA ALA A 274 -10.88 29.69 -10.07
C ALA A 274 -10.67 29.34 -8.59
N GLN A 275 -9.46 28.96 -8.19
CA GLN A 275 -9.08 28.70 -6.80
C GLN A 275 -9.17 29.99 -5.97
N ASP A 276 -8.60 31.09 -6.45
CA ASP A 276 -8.66 32.40 -5.79
C ASP A 276 -10.10 32.87 -5.65
N PHE A 277 -10.91 32.75 -6.71
CA PHE A 277 -12.33 33.09 -6.65
C PHE A 277 -13.12 32.21 -5.68
N SER A 278 -12.77 30.93 -5.55
CA SER A 278 -13.40 30.03 -4.58
C SER A 278 -13.22 30.54 -3.14
N THR A 279 -12.09 31.20 -2.83
CA THR A 279 -11.80 31.72 -1.47
C THR A 279 -12.80 32.77 -0.99
N VAL A 280 -13.48 33.47 -1.91
CA VAL A 280 -14.57 34.42 -1.59
C VAL A 280 -15.71 33.72 -0.84
N PHE A 281 -16.00 32.46 -1.16
CA PHE A 281 -17.04 31.67 -0.50
C PHE A 281 -16.52 31.00 0.78
N THR A 282 -15.25 30.63 0.84
CA THR A 282 -14.70 29.83 1.94
C THR A 282 -14.52 30.61 3.25
N GLY A 283 -14.74 31.93 3.25
CA GLY A 283 -14.80 32.75 4.46
C GLY A 283 -15.96 32.40 5.41
N HIS A 284 -17.08 31.86 4.90
CA HIS A 284 -18.25 31.52 5.70
C HIS A 284 -18.83 30.16 5.30
N ALA A 285 -19.07 29.25 6.26
CA ALA A 285 -19.58 27.91 5.99
C ALA A 285 -20.92 27.91 5.21
N LEU A 286 -21.80 28.87 5.50
CA LEU A 286 -23.08 29.02 4.80
C LEU A 286 -22.89 29.42 3.33
N LEU A 287 -21.91 30.27 3.02
CA LEU A 287 -21.59 30.65 1.64
C LEU A 287 -21.01 29.47 0.84
N VAL A 288 -20.22 28.59 1.47
CA VAL A 288 -19.72 27.37 0.83
C VAL A 288 -20.88 26.45 0.44
N VAL A 289 -21.81 26.20 1.36
CA VAL A 289 -22.98 25.36 1.11
C VAL A 289 -23.88 25.97 0.04
N LEU A 290 -24.16 27.28 0.10
CA LEU A 290 -24.91 27.97 -0.94
C LEU A 290 -24.18 27.92 -2.28
N GLY A 291 -22.86 28.12 -2.30
CA GLY A 291 -22.04 28.03 -3.53
C GLY A 291 -22.12 26.66 -4.18
N LEU A 292 -22.08 25.59 -3.38
CA LEU A 292 -22.20 24.19 -3.84
C LEU A 292 -23.59 23.83 -4.38
N VAL A 293 -24.62 24.66 -4.14
CA VAL A 293 -25.97 24.45 -4.68
C VAL A 293 -26.26 25.39 -5.85
N VAL A 294 -25.98 26.68 -5.66
CA VAL A 294 -26.30 27.74 -6.62
C VAL A 294 -25.39 27.67 -7.85
N LEU A 295 -24.07 27.52 -7.67
CA LEU A 295 -23.15 27.52 -8.81
C LEU A 295 -23.38 26.33 -9.75
N PRO A 296 -23.58 25.07 -9.27
CA PRO A 296 -23.95 23.97 -10.15
C PRO A 296 -25.28 24.17 -10.87
N ALA A 297 -26.27 24.76 -10.21
CA ALA A 297 -27.55 25.10 -10.85
C ALA A 297 -27.38 26.12 -11.98
N LEU A 298 -26.55 27.15 -11.77
CA LEU A 298 -26.19 28.13 -12.80
C LEU A 298 -25.45 27.47 -13.97
N VAL A 299 -24.49 26.59 -13.68
CA VAL A 299 -23.76 25.82 -14.71
C VAL A 299 -24.72 24.94 -15.51
N TYR A 300 -25.64 24.24 -14.85
CA TYR A 300 -26.66 23.43 -15.51
C TYR A 300 -27.56 24.26 -16.44
N LEU A 301 -28.05 25.41 -15.97
CA LEU A 301 -28.86 26.33 -16.79
C LEU A 301 -28.07 26.88 -17.98
N ALA A 302 -26.81 27.26 -17.77
CA ALA A 302 -25.91 27.74 -18.83
C ALA A 302 -25.65 26.66 -19.89
N LEU A 303 -25.41 25.41 -19.46
CA LEU A 303 -25.21 24.27 -20.36
C LEU A 303 -26.48 23.97 -21.16
N ARG A 304 -27.65 23.93 -20.49
CA ARG A 304 -28.94 23.68 -21.14
C ARG A 304 -29.29 24.76 -22.16
N TRP A 305 -28.96 26.01 -21.87
CA TRP A 305 -29.15 27.11 -22.82
C TRP A 305 -28.17 27.04 -24.00
N SER A 306 -26.93 26.60 -23.76
CA SER A 306 -25.89 26.51 -24.79
C SER A 306 -26.09 25.33 -25.75
N PHE A 307 -26.73 24.25 -25.29
CA PHE A 307 -27.03 23.04 -26.06
C PHE A 307 -28.55 22.76 -26.12
N PRO A 308 -29.31 23.42 -27.01
CA PRO A 308 -30.73 23.13 -27.18
C PRO A 308 -30.94 21.72 -27.75
N ALA A 309 -32.04 21.07 -27.34
CA ALA A 309 -32.34 19.68 -27.71
C ALA A 309 -32.74 19.48 -29.19
N VAL A 310 -33.20 20.55 -29.86
CA VAL A 310 -33.59 20.55 -31.27
C VAL A 310 -33.08 21.88 -31.87
N GLU A 311 -32.26 21.80 -32.92
CA GLU A 311 -31.87 22.95 -33.74
C GLU A 311 -32.52 22.80 -35.12
N GLU A 312 -33.53 23.62 -35.40
CA GLU A 312 -34.21 23.63 -36.70
C GLU A 312 -33.45 24.44 -37.76
N GLU A 313 -32.62 25.40 -37.33
CA GLU A 313 -31.81 26.24 -38.22
C GLU A 313 -30.35 26.38 -37.70
N PRO A 314 -29.35 26.50 -38.60
CA PRO A 314 -27.97 26.67 -38.19
C PRO A 314 -27.79 28.02 -37.46
N PRO A 315 -27.10 28.04 -36.29
CA PRO A 315 -27.04 29.23 -35.45
C PRO A 315 -26.29 30.39 -36.13
N THR A 316 -26.80 31.61 -35.96
CA THR A 316 -26.17 32.85 -36.42
C THR A 316 -24.82 33.07 -35.74
N LEU A 317 -23.92 33.83 -36.39
CA LEU A 317 -22.55 34.02 -35.91
C LEU A 317 -22.50 34.68 -34.51
N GLY A 318 -23.40 35.63 -34.23
CA GLY A 318 -23.55 36.23 -32.90
C GLY A 318 -23.98 35.23 -31.82
N LEU A 319 -24.92 34.34 -32.13
CA LEU A 319 -25.38 33.30 -31.20
C LEU A 319 -24.29 32.24 -30.93
N ARG A 320 -23.44 31.93 -31.92
CA ARG A 320 -22.29 31.04 -31.72
C ARG A 320 -21.28 31.64 -30.75
N ILE A 321 -20.98 32.93 -30.91
CA ILE A 321 -20.05 33.65 -30.02
C ILE A 321 -20.62 33.70 -28.60
N SER A 322 -21.89 34.07 -28.43
CA SER A 322 -22.51 34.14 -27.10
C SER A 322 -22.52 32.78 -26.40
N ARG A 323 -22.86 31.69 -27.12
CA ARG A 323 -22.80 30.32 -26.55
C ARG A 323 -21.38 29.93 -26.17
N SER A 324 -20.38 30.26 -27.00
CA SER A 324 -18.98 29.99 -26.67
C SER A 324 -18.53 30.73 -25.40
N ILE A 325 -18.93 32.00 -25.23
CA ILE A 325 -18.62 32.77 -24.01
C ILE A 325 -19.29 32.13 -22.80
N VAL A 326 -20.59 31.83 -22.89
CA VAL A 326 -21.34 31.21 -21.79
C VAL A 326 -20.76 29.85 -21.39
N LEU A 327 -20.37 29.01 -22.36
CA LEU A 327 -19.70 27.74 -22.08
C LEU A 327 -18.35 27.91 -21.39
N THR A 328 -17.58 28.93 -21.79
CA THR A 328 -16.29 29.24 -21.16
C THR A 328 -16.50 29.66 -19.72
N VAL A 329 -17.45 30.58 -19.47
CA VAL A 329 -17.81 31.03 -18.11
C VAL A 329 -18.32 29.85 -17.28
N ALA A 330 -19.22 29.02 -17.82
CA ALA A 330 -19.74 27.85 -17.13
C ALA A 330 -18.63 26.83 -16.79
N SER A 331 -17.63 26.68 -17.65
CA SER A 331 -16.48 25.80 -17.38
C SER A 331 -15.65 26.32 -16.21
N VAL A 332 -15.39 27.61 -16.15
CA VAL A 332 -14.62 28.22 -15.05
C VAL A 332 -15.40 28.18 -13.73
N VAL A 333 -16.71 28.42 -13.76
CA VAL A 333 -17.58 28.24 -12.59
C VAL A 333 -17.61 26.76 -12.16
N GLY A 334 -17.63 25.83 -13.10
CA GLY A 334 -17.53 24.40 -12.83
C GLY A 334 -16.22 24.03 -12.12
N ILE A 335 -15.08 24.57 -12.57
CA ILE A 335 -13.78 24.38 -11.91
C ILE A 335 -13.81 24.96 -10.48
N THR A 336 -14.43 26.14 -10.30
CA THR A 336 -14.60 26.77 -8.98
C THR A 336 -15.40 25.86 -8.04
N VAL A 337 -16.50 25.25 -8.51
CA VAL A 337 -17.30 24.29 -7.72
C VAL A 337 -16.45 23.10 -7.27
N LEU A 338 -15.57 22.58 -8.12
CA LEU A 338 -14.68 21.49 -7.76
C LEU A 338 -13.71 21.90 -6.64
N PHE A 339 -13.14 23.11 -6.69
CA PHE A 339 -12.32 23.64 -5.61
C PHE A 339 -13.10 23.86 -4.32
N LEU A 340 -14.34 24.34 -4.39
CA LEU A 340 -15.22 24.45 -3.21
C LEU A 340 -15.50 23.08 -2.58
N THR A 341 -15.66 22.04 -3.42
CA THR A 341 -15.85 20.67 -2.94
C THR A 341 -14.60 20.15 -2.25
N ALA A 342 -13.42 20.43 -2.81
CA ALA A 342 -12.13 20.08 -2.22
C ALA A 342 -11.93 20.77 -0.86
N ASP A 343 -12.15 22.08 -0.77
CA ASP A 343 -12.04 22.85 0.49
C ASP A 343 -13.05 22.39 1.54
N LEU A 344 -14.30 22.10 1.14
CA LEU A 344 -15.29 21.54 2.05
C LEU A 344 -14.80 20.21 2.64
N LEU A 345 -14.25 19.32 1.81
CA LEU A 345 -13.75 18.03 2.26
C LEU A 345 -12.56 18.18 3.22
N SER A 346 -11.64 19.10 2.91
CA SER A 346 -10.55 19.51 3.81
C SER A 346 -11.04 20.02 5.16
N ARG A 347 -12.03 20.92 5.16
CA ARG A 347 -12.60 21.49 6.39
C ARG A 347 -13.38 20.49 7.21
N VAL A 348 -14.25 19.71 6.58
CA VAL A 348 -15.03 18.65 7.24
C VAL A 348 -14.09 17.61 7.82
N GLY A 349 -13.05 17.22 7.09
CA GLY A 349 -12.04 16.28 7.57
C GLY A 349 -11.30 16.79 8.81
N ASN A 350 -10.77 18.01 8.74
CA ASN A 350 -10.07 18.64 9.86
C ASN A 350 -10.97 18.88 11.08
N TRP A 351 -12.26 19.16 10.85
CA TRP A 351 -13.25 19.30 11.91
C TRP A 351 -13.61 17.95 12.56
N LEU A 352 -13.67 16.88 11.78
CA LEU A 352 -14.10 15.56 12.22
C LEU A 352 -12.97 14.77 12.91
N ALA A 353 -11.72 14.94 12.47
CA ALA A 353 -10.56 14.23 13.00
C ALA A 353 -10.42 14.28 14.54
N PRO A 354 -10.45 15.44 15.22
CA PRO A 354 -10.32 15.49 16.68
C PRO A 354 -11.57 14.96 17.42
N ARG A 355 -12.73 14.85 16.75
CA ARG A 355 -14.00 14.41 17.37
C ARG A 355 -14.19 12.90 17.36
N LEU A 356 -13.50 12.20 16.48
CA LEU A 356 -13.69 10.76 16.25
C LEU A 356 -12.76 9.86 17.09
N ALA A 357 -11.85 10.42 17.89
CA ALA A 357 -10.89 9.66 18.73
C ALA A 357 -10.22 8.49 17.96
N ASP A 358 -10.59 7.24 18.27
CA ASP A 358 -10.07 6.02 17.61
C ASP A 358 -10.36 5.97 16.10
N PHE A 359 -11.35 6.72 15.61
CA PHE A 359 -11.72 6.86 14.20
C PHE A 359 -11.21 8.17 13.56
N ALA A 360 -10.27 8.88 14.19
CA ALA A 360 -9.71 10.13 13.67
C ALA A 360 -9.17 10.01 12.23
N PHE A 361 -8.77 8.79 11.82
CA PHE A 361 -8.33 8.50 10.45
C PHE A 361 -9.38 8.84 9.38
N ILE A 362 -10.68 8.78 9.69
CA ILE A 362 -11.76 9.13 8.73
C ILE A 362 -11.71 10.63 8.43
N GLY A 363 -11.51 11.45 9.45
CA GLY A 363 -11.34 12.90 9.30
C GLY A 363 -10.06 13.24 8.55
N GLY A 364 -8.93 12.61 8.91
CA GLY A 364 -7.67 12.76 8.19
C GLY A 364 -7.74 12.35 6.72
N PHE A 365 -8.45 11.25 6.43
CA PHE A 365 -8.70 10.77 5.06
C PHE A 365 -9.52 11.77 4.24
N ALA A 366 -10.64 12.26 4.78
CA ALA A 366 -11.43 13.30 4.13
C ALA A 366 -10.59 14.54 3.84
N SER A 367 -9.76 14.96 4.81
CA SER A 367 -8.88 16.11 4.59
C SER A 367 -7.85 15.89 3.49
N THR A 368 -7.19 14.74 3.53
CA THR A 368 -6.16 14.39 2.54
C THR A 368 -6.75 14.26 1.14
N ILE A 369 -7.97 13.73 0.99
CA ILE A 369 -8.66 13.71 -0.30
C ILE A 369 -8.95 15.13 -0.78
N GLY A 370 -9.38 16.03 0.10
CA GLY A 370 -9.64 17.42 -0.29
C GLY A 370 -8.39 18.07 -0.88
N ASP A 371 -7.25 17.91 -0.21
CA ASP A 371 -5.97 18.47 -0.65
C ASP A 371 -5.48 17.83 -1.97
N ILE A 372 -5.59 16.50 -2.10
CA ILE A 372 -5.26 15.79 -3.34
C ILE A 372 -6.18 16.21 -4.48
N LEU A 373 -7.48 16.36 -4.21
CA LEU A 373 -8.47 16.75 -5.20
C LEU A 373 -8.16 18.15 -5.73
N ALA A 374 -7.82 19.10 -4.86
CA ALA A 374 -7.36 20.43 -5.26
C ALA A 374 -6.14 20.38 -6.19
N ALA A 375 -5.13 19.56 -5.86
CA ALA A 375 -3.95 19.39 -6.70
C ALA A 375 -4.29 18.75 -8.07
N ILE A 376 -5.16 17.74 -8.08
CA ILE A 376 -5.60 17.05 -9.30
C ILE A 376 -6.44 17.99 -10.18
N ILE A 377 -7.30 18.85 -9.61
CA ILE A 377 -8.10 19.82 -10.38
C ILE A 377 -7.18 20.74 -11.18
N THR A 378 -6.11 21.27 -10.57
CA THR A 378 -5.14 22.11 -11.27
C THR A 378 -4.47 21.35 -12.42
N LEU A 379 -4.03 20.11 -12.18
CA LEU A 379 -3.41 19.29 -13.21
C LEU A 379 -4.38 18.97 -14.36
N ILE A 380 -5.61 18.55 -14.06
CA ILE A 380 -6.64 18.23 -15.07
C ILE A 380 -7.00 19.48 -15.86
N THR A 381 -7.16 20.63 -15.21
CA THR A 381 -7.49 21.90 -15.89
C THR A 381 -6.37 22.30 -16.85
N ALA A 382 -5.11 22.17 -16.42
CA ALA A 382 -3.94 22.37 -17.27
C ALA A 382 -3.95 21.44 -18.49
N LEU A 383 -4.19 20.14 -18.29
CA LEU A 383 -4.22 19.15 -19.35
C LEU A 383 -5.40 19.35 -20.32
N LEU A 384 -6.58 19.71 -19.82
CA LEU A 384 -7.76 20.01 -20.65
C LEU A 384 -7.54 21.26 -21.49
N ALA A 385 -7.00 22.33 -20.90
CA ALA A 385 -6.66 23.54 -21.64
C ALA A 385 -5.55 23.28 -22.68
N ALA A 386 -4.54 22.47 -22.35
CA ALA A 386 -3.54 22.00 -23.30
C ALA A 386 -4.17 21.22 -24.46
N GLY A 387 -5.09 20.29 -24.18
CA GLY A 387 -5.82 19.52 -25.18
C GLY A 387 -6.70 20.39 -26.08
N LEU A 388 -7.42 21.37 -25.51
CA LEU A 388 -8.24 22.32 -26.25
C LEU A 388 -7.39 23.19 -27.19
N LEU A 389 -6.29 23.76 -26.69
CA LEU A 389 -5.41 24.60 -27.50
C LEU A 389 -4.67 23.77 -28.57
N SER A 390 -4.27 22.54 -28.23
CA SER A 390 -3.72 21.58 -29.20
C SER A 390 -4.74 21.30 -30.32
N ASN A 391 -6.01 21.07 -29.98
CA ASN A 391 -7.06 20.87 -30.98
C ASN A 391 -7.24 22.11 -31.88
N MET A 392 -7.20 23.32 -31.32
CA MET A 392 -7.22 24.56 -32.10
C MET A 392 -6.01 24.69 -33.03
N GLY A 393 -4.81 24.38 -32.55
CA GLY A 393 -3.60 24.31 -33.38
C GLY A 393 -3.76 23.31 -34.53
N GLY A 394 -4.42 22.19 -34.27
CA GLY A 394 -4.77 21.21 -35.29
C GLY A 394 -5.76 21.72 -36.35
N ARG A 395 -6.76 22.50 -35.94
CA ARG A 395 -7.70 23.17 -36.88
C ARG A 395 -7.01 24.24 -37.71
N LEU A 396 -6.15 25.05 -37.09
CA LEU A 396 -5.31 26.04 -37.78
C LEU A 396 -4.42 25.36 -38.83
N ALA A 397 -3.84 24.21 -38.51
CA ALA A 397 -3.05 23.45 -39.47
C ALA A 397 -3.85 22.99 -40.69
N ILE A 398 -5.07 22.50 -40.49
CA ILE A 398 -5.97 22.10 -41.58
C ILE A 398 -6.35 23.31 -42.43
N TRP A 399 -6.64 24.45 -41.79
CA TRP A 399 -6.94 25.69 -42.49
C TRP A 399 -5.75 26.16 -43.34
N LEU A 400 -4.52 26.13 -42.79
CA LEU A 400 -3.29 26.43 -43.52
C LEU A 400 -3.07 25.48 -44.71
N GLN A 401 -3.36 24.19 -44.53
CA GLN A 401 -3.27 23.20 -45.60
C GLN A 401 -4.27 23.42 -46.72
N GLY A 402 -5.45 23.97 -46.41
CA GLY A 402 -6.46 24.31 -47.41
C GLY A 402 -6.17 25.59 -48.20
N HIS A 403 -5.44 26.55 -47.62
CA HIS A 403 -5.24 27.88 -48.22
C HIS A 403 -3.84 28.10 -48.83
N LEU A 404 -2.82 27.34 -48.41
CA LEU A 404 -1.45 27.50 -48.88
C LEU A 404 -1.06 26.42 -49.90
N PRO A 405 -0.29 26.76 -50.96
CA PRO A 405 0.21 25.76 -51.89
C PRO A 405 1.29 24.88 -51.23
N ASN A 406 1.38 23.61 -51.66
CA ASN A 406 2.35 22.64 -51.13
C ASN A 406 3.82 23.09 -51.23
N ARG A 407 4.15 23.99 -52.17
CA ARG A 407 5.48 24.61 -52.29
C ARG A 407 5.86 25.48 -51.10
N VAL A 408 4.88 26.03 -50.39
CA VAL A 408 5.08 26.87 -49.19
C VAL A 408 4.90 26.05 -47.92
N LEU A 409 3.95 25.11 -47.89
CA LEU A 409 3.69 24.27 -46.70
C LEU A 409 4.87 23.34 -46.35
N ARG A 410 5.53 22.75 -47.34
CA ARG A 410 6.66 21.84 -47.12
C ARG A 410 7.86 22.52 -46.46
N PRO A 411 8.38 23.67 -46.94
CA PRO A 411 9.45 24.37 -46.25
C PRO A 411 9.00 24.93 -44.90
N LEU A 412 7.72 25.28 -44.72
CA LEU A 412 7.18 25.74 -43.43
C LEU A 412 7.15 24.63 -42.37
N ALA A 413 7.04 23.36 -42.76
CA ALA A 413 7.02 22.23 -41.82
C ALA A 413 8.35 22.03 -41.09
N LEU A 414 9.49 22.35 -41.73
CA LEU A 414 10.82 22.22 -41.14
C LEU A 414 11.01 23.06 -39.87
N PRO A 415 10.87 24.41 -39.90
CA PRO A 415 11.04 25.24 -38.71
C PRO A 415 9.95 24.97 -37.66
N LEU A 416 8.72 24.64 -38.07
CA LEU A 416 7.66 24.28 -37.13
C LEU A 416 7.98 22.99 -36.37
N MET A 417 8.45 21.95 -37.06
CA MET A 417 8.86 20.71 -36.40
C MET A 417 10.13 20.88 -35.56
N ALA A 418 11.06 21.74 -35.97
CA ALA A 418 12.20 22.14 -35.14
C ALA A 418 11.72 22.74 -33.81
N LEU A 419 10.80 23.70 -33.89
CA LEU A 419 10.25 24.36 -32.70
C LEU A 419 9.46 23.38 -31.83
N ALA A 420 8.63 22.52 -32.44
CA ALA A 420 7.90 21.47 -31.72
C ALA A 420 8.84 20.49 -31.00
N GLY A 421 9.92 20.06 -31.67
CA GLY A 421 10.94 19.20 -31.08
C GLY A 421 11.66 19.88 -29.92
N ALA A 422 12.04 21.16 -30.06
CA ALA A 422 12.63 21.95 -29.00
C ALA A 422 11.69 22.04 -27.79
N VAL A 423 10.41 22.34 -28.01
CA VAL A 423 9.39 22.42 -26.96
C VAL A 423 9.28 21.13 -26.16
N ILE A 424 9.20 19.96 -26.82
CA ILE A 424 9.10 18.68 -26.11
C ILE A 424 10.34 18.43 -25.23
N PHE A 425 11.53 18.64 -25.77
CA PHE A 425 12.77 18.40 -25.02
C PHE A 425 12.94 19.39 -23.88
N LEU A 426 12.52 20.64 -24.06
CA LEU A 426 12.48 21.64 -22.99
C LEU A 426 11.52 21.22 -21.87
N LEU A 427 10.33 20.71 -22.20
CA LEU A 427 9.38 20.20 -21.20
C LEU A 427 9.97 19.01 -20.42
N ILE A 428 10.62 18.08 -21.11
CA ILE A 428 11.30 16.94 -20.48
C ILE A 428 12.44 17.45 -19.57
N ALA A 429 13.26 18.38 -20.05
CA ALA A 429 14.36 18.95 -19.28
C ALA A 429 13.87 19.74 -18.06
N GLN A 430 12.73 20.43 -18.16
CA GLN A 430 12.12 21.14 -17.06
C GLN A 430 11.56 20.17 -16.02
N ALA A 431 10.98 19.05 -16.43
CA ALA A 431 10.58 17.97 -15.53
C ALA A 431 11.79 17.35 -14.80
N ILE A 432 12.90 17.13 -15.50
CA ILE A 432 14.15 16.64 -14.91
C ILE A 432 14.75 17.68 -13.96
N SER A 433 14.75 18.96 -14.32
CA SER A 433 15.23 20.05 -13.47
C SER A 433 14.40 20.17 -12.19
N TRP A 434 13.08 20.04 -12.29
CA TRP A 434 12.19 19.98 -11.12
C TRP A 434 12.55 18.81 -10.19
N LEU A 435 12.88 17.65 -10.74
CA LEU A 435 13.25 16.45 -9.98
C LEU A 435 14.64 16.54 -9.33
N TYR A 436 15.66 16.94 -10.10
CA TYR A 436 17.07 16.95 -9.68
C TYR A 436 17.56 18.30 -9.16
N ARG A 437 16.70 19.33 -9.13
CA ARG A 437 17.03 20.72 -8.78
C ARG A 437 18.28 21.23 -9.50
N ILE A 438 18.35 20.95 -10.80
CA ILE A 438 19.41 21.48 -11.67
C ILE A 438 19.14 22.97 -11.86
N ASN A 439 20.11 23.82 -11.54
CA ASN A 439 20.00 25.28 -11.62
C ASN A 439 20.81 25.91 -12.77
N ASP A 440 21.43 25.09 -13.63
CA ASP A 440 22.26 25.58 -14.75
C ASP A 440 21.41 25.84 -16.01
N PRO A 441 21.24 27.10 -16.45
CA PRO A 441 20.38 27.43 -17.60
C PRO A 441 20.82 26.77 -18.91
N LEU A 442 22.12 26.51 -19.10
CA LEU A 442 22.62 25.85 -20.32
C LEU A 442 22.11 24.41 -20.41
N LYS A 443 22.08 23.70 -19.28
CA LYS A 443 21.65 22.29 -19.22
C LYS A 443 20.14 22.12 -19.28
N ILE A 444 19.38 23.14 -18.89
CA ILE A 444 17.92 23.10 -18.81
C ILE A 444 17.28 23.60 -20.11
N PHE A 445 17.79 24.70 -20.66
CA PHE A 445 17.15 25.36 -21.80
C PHE A 445 17.92 25.13 -23.10
N TRP A 446 19.18 25.54 -23.16
CA TRP A 446 19.90 25.61 -24.42
C TRP A 446 20.25 24.24 -25.00
N VAL A 447 20.84 23.34 -24.19
CA VAL A 447 21.23 22.00 -24.67
C VAL A 447 20.00 21.17 -25.06
N PRO A 448 18.97 21.01 -24.20
CA PRO A 448 17.79 20.23 -24.57
C PRO A 448 17.01 20.88 -25.72
N GLY A 449 16.88 22.20 -25.73
CA GLY A 449 16.21 22.92 -26.82
C GLY A 449 16.92 22.71 -28.17
N ALA A 450 18.25 22.79 -28.21
CA ALA A 450 19.03 22.56 -29.42
C ALA A 450 18.95 21.09 -29.89
N VAL A 451 19.07 20.13 -28.97
CA VAL A 451 18.93 18.69 -29.27
C VAL A 451 17.52 18.38 -29.78
N GLY A 452 16.49 18.93 -29.14
CA GLY A 452 15.10 18.78 -29.55
C GLY A 452 14.83 19.41 -30.92
N ALA A 453 15.38 20.60 -31.18
CA ALA A 453 15.27 21.26 -32.48
C ALA A 453 15.91 20.44 -33.61
N ALA A 454 17.13 19.94 -33.38
CA ALA A 454 17.84 19.08 -34.33
C ALA A 454 17.05 17.79 -34.59
N PHE A 455 16.49 17.16 -33.54
CA PHE A 455 15.68 15.96 -33.67
C PHE A 455 14.38 16.23 -34.44
N GLY A 456 13.69 17.33 -34.15
CA GLY A 456 12.50 17.78 -34.87
C GLY A 456 12.76 18.04 -36.35
N LEU A 457 13.89 18.70 -36.67
CA LEU A 457 14.36 18.91 -38.04
C LEU A 457 14.67 17.59 -38.75
N LEU A 458 15.36 16.67 -38.08
CA LEU A 458 15.68 15.35 -38.63
C LEU A 458 14.41 14.57 -38.96
N LEU A 459 13.41 14.57 -38.07
CA LEU A 459 12.13 13.92 -38.33
C LEU A 459 11.37 14.55 -39.50
N ALA A 460 11.36 15.87 -39.59
CA ALA A 460 10.75 16.58 -40.71
C ALA A 460 11.48 16.31 -42.03
N TRP A 461 12.81 16.18 -42.00
CA TRP A 461 13.63 15.87 -43.17
C TRP A 461 13.45 14.41 -43.61
N HIS A 462 13.51 13.45 -42.69
CA HIS A 462 13.32 12.02 -43.01
C HIS A 462 11.94 11.78 -43.61
N ASN A 463 10.92 12.42 -43.06
CA ASN A 463 9.54 12.34 -43.55
C ASN A 463 9.20 13.42 -44.57
N TYR A 464 10.18 14.15 -45.13
CA TYR A 464 9.91 15.25 -46.08
C TYR A 464 9.18 14.78 -47.34
N LYS A 465 9.35 13.50 -47.71
CA LYS A 465 8.66 12.85 -48.83
C LYS A 465 7.28 12.29 -48.46
N GLN A 466 7.00 12.09 -47.18
CA GLN A 466 5.75 11.49 -46.69
C GLN A 466 4.90 12.59 -46.04
N GLU A 467 3.74 12.90 -46.62
CA GLU A 467 2.90 13.99 -46.13
C GLU A 467 2.25 13.71 -44.77
N VAL A 468 2.28 12.46 -44.31
CA VAL A 468 1.70 12.00 -43.05
C VAL A 468 2.67 11.13 -42.25
N VAL A 469 2.66 11.30 -40.92
CA VAL A 469 3.43 10.47 -39.98
C VAL A 469 2.48 9.53 -39.24
N ASN A 470 2.88 8.27 -39.11
CA ASN A 470 2.15 7.25 -38.34
C ASN A 470 2.41 7.40 -36.83
N ILE A 471 1.96 8.52 -36.25
CA ILE A 471 2.24 8.85 -34.84
C ILE A 471 1.62 7.82 -33.88
N GLY A 472 0.50 7.20 -34.26
CA GLY A 472 -0.19 6.28 -33.37
C GLY A 472 0.63 5.03 -33.06
N LEU A 473 1.31 4.45 -34.05
CA LEU A 473 2.22 3.33 -33.83
C LEU A 473 3.40 3.72 -32.92
N THR A 474 3.95 4.92 -33.07
CA THR A 474 5.02 5.42 -32.19
C THR A 474 4.54 5.51 -30.74
N ILE A 475 3.36 6.08 -30.50
CA ILE A 475 2.76 6.18 -29.16
C ILE A 475 2.51 4.78 -28.58
N TYR A 476 1.97 3.86 -29.39
CA TYR A 476 1.74 2.47 -28.98
C TYR A 476 3.03 1.79 -28.52
N TYR A 477 4.09 1.84 -29.33
CA TYR A 477 5.37 1.21 -28.99
C TYR A 477 6.03 1.86 -27.78
N LEU A 478 5.94 3.19 -27.67
CA LEU A 478 6.47 3.93 -26.52
C LEU A 478 5.72 3.51 -25.23
N ALA A 479 4.39 3.61 -25.22
CA ALA A 479 3.57 3.26 -24.07
C ALA A 479 3.79 1.81 -23.64
N ARG A 480 3.79 0.86 -24.59
CA ARG A 480 3.98 -0.56 -24.27
C ARG A 480 5.39 -0.87 -23.76
N THR A 481 6.41 -0.21 -24.30
CA THR A 481 7.79 -0.35 -23.80
C THR A 481 7.91 0.22 -22.39
N THR A 482 7.33 1.40 -22.13
CA THR A 482 7.31 2.00 -20.79
C THR A 482 6.60 1.12 -19.78
N PHE A 483 5.42 0.57 -20.10
CA PHE A 483 4.70 -0.32 -19.19
C PHE A 483 5.46 -1.63 -18.93
N ASN A 484 6.08 -2.21 -19.95
CA ASN A 484 6.93 -3.38 -19.77
C ASN A 484 8.12 -3.05 -18.86
N GLY A 485 8.77 -1.90 -19.06
CA GLY A 485 9.92 -1.46 -18.26
C GLY A 485 9.57 -1.22 -16.79
N ILE A 486 8.49 -0.47 -16.51
CA ILE A 486 8.04 -0.23 -15.12
C ILE A 486 7.67 -1.56 -14.43
N ARG A 487 7.07 -2.51 -15.15
CA ARG A 487 6.71 -3.83 -14.62
C ARG A 487 7.93 -4.73 -14.33
N SER A 488 9.06 -4.48 -14.98
CA SER A 488 10.30 -5.22 -14.71
C SER A 488 10.94 -4.83 -13.37
N ILE A 489 10.56 -3.68 -12.80
CA ILE A 489 11.07 -3.21 -11.51
C ILE A 489 10.12 -3.69 -10.40
N GLU A 490 10.69 -4.40 -9.44
CA GLU A 490 9.98 -4.91 -8.27
C GLU A 490 9.48 -3.75 -7.38
N PRO A 491 8.23 -3.77 -6.89
CA PRO A 491 7.69 -2.73 -6.01
C PRO A 491 8.53 -2.43 -4.76
N LEU A 492 9.28 -3.40 -4.23
CA LEU A 492 10.23 -3.19 -3.13
C LEU A 492 11.33 -2.19 -3.50
N VAL A 493 11.86 -2.22 -4.72
CA VAL A 493 12.87 -1.26 -5.16
C VAL A 493 12.25 0.11 -5.37
N VAL A 494 11.05 0.13 -5.96
CA VAL A 494 10.30 1.36 -6.21
C VAL A 494 9.98 2.09 -4.90
N VAL A 495 9.60 1.37 -3.83
CA VAL A 495 9.30 2.03 -2.55
C VAL A 495 10.52 2.68 -1.92
N ILE A 496 11.73 2.14 -2.08
CA ILE A 496 12.95 2.78 -1.57
C ILE A 496 13.11 4.18 -2.18
N VAL A 497 12.82 4.33 -3.47
CA VAL A 497 12.86 5.63 -4.16
C VAL A 497 11.79 6.56 -3.60
N PHE A 498 10.55 6.09 -3.43
CA PHE A 498 9.47 6.92 -2.87
C PHE A 498 9.67 7.29 -1.41
N VAL A 499 10.30 6.44 -0.62
CA VAL A 499 10.66 6.72 0.78
C VAL A 499 11.70 7.83 0.86
N VAL A 500 12.70 7.83 -0.04
CA VAL A 500 13.67 8.93 -0.12
C VAL A 500 13.00 10.22 -0.61
N TRP A 501 12.00 10.12 -1.48
CA TRP A 501 11.33 11.30 -2.06
C TRP A 501 10.30 11.95 -1.12
N VAL A 502 9.41 11.17 -0.52
CA VAL A 502 8.27 11.68 0.29
C VAL A 502 8.43 11.41 1.79
N GLY A 503 9.39 10.57 2.18
CA GLY A 503 9.62 10.16 3.55
C GLY A 503 9.12 8.75 3.87
N ILE A 504 9.52 8.24 5.03
CA ILE A 504 9.12 6.93 5.52
C ILE A 504 7.64 6.97 5.89
N GLY A 505 6.87 5.98 5.42
CA GLY A 505 5.49 5.84 5.83
C GLY A 505 4.59 5.19 4.79
N PRO A 506 3.29 5.12 5.11
CA PRO A 506 2.30 4.40 4.31
C PRO A 506 2.13 5.07 2.93
N PHE A 507 2.15 6.39 2.88
CA PHE A 507 1.99 7.13 1.63
C PHE A 507 3.03 6.74 0.56
N ALA A 508 4.31 6.62 0.94
CA ALA A 508 5.37 6.15 0.04
C ALA A 508 5.11 4.73 -0.48
N GLY A 509 4.64 3.82 0.39
CA GLY A 509 4.23 2.47 0.01
C GLY A 509 3.07 2.46 -0.98
N SER A 510 2.06 3.32 -0.78
CA SER A 510 0.92 3.43 -1.69
C SER A 510 1.30 3.97 -3.07
N LEU A 511 2.20 4.95 -3.16
CA LEU A 511 2.69 5.49 -4.43
C LEU A 511 3.49 4.44 -5.20
N ALA A 512 4.34 3.68 -4.50
CA ALA A 512 5.12 2.60 -5.10
C ALA A 512 4.21 1.50 -5.69
N LEU A 513 3.19 1.09 -4.91
CA LEU A 513 2.18 0.14 -5.38
C LEU A 513 1.35 0.72 -6.53
N ALA A 514 0.97 2.00 -6.46
CA ALA A 514 0.19 2.67 -7.49
C ALA A 514 0.94 2.68 -8.82
N LEU A 515 2.21 3.09 -8.83
CA LEU A 515 3.03 3.14 -10.05
C LEU A 515 3.12 1.76 -10.73
N HIS A 516 3.40 0.72 -9.96
CA HIS A 516 3.46 -0.65 -10.48
C HIS A 516 2.07 -1.14 -10.96
N THR A 517 1.01 -0.73 -10.27
CA THR A 517 -0.38 -1.04 -10.61
C THR A 517 -0.81 -0.37 -11.91
N VAL A 518 -0.48 0.91 -12.11
CA VAL A 518 -0.76 1.66 -13.36
C VAL A 518 -0.18 0.92 -14.55
N ALA A 519 1.12 0.60 -14.52
CA ALA A 519 1.79 -0.08 -15.63
C ALA A 519 1.21 -1.49 -15.88
N SER A 520 0.88 -2.20 -14.80
CA SER A 520 0.30 -3.54 -14.88
C SER A 520 -1.11 -3.54 -15.47
N LEU A 521 -2.00 -2.68 -14.96
CA LEU A 521 -3.38 -2.58 -15.42
C LEU A 521 -3.46 -1.95 -16.81
N ALA A 522 -2.71 -0.88 -17.11
CA ALA A 522 -2.74 -0.24 -18.44
C ALA A 522 -2.39 -1.25 -19.55
N LYS A 523 -1.39 -2.10 -19.30
CA LYS A 523 -1.01 -3.21 -20.18
C LYS A 523 -2.15 -4.23 -20.37
N LEU A 524 -2.70 -4.75 -19.27
CA LEU A 524 -3.76 -5.77 -19.31
C LEU A 524 -5.03 -5.23 -19.94
N TYR A 525 -5.41 -4.01 -19.60
CA TYR A 525 -6.52 -3.28 -20.19
C TYR A 525 -6.33 -3.04 -21.68
N SER A 526 -5.11 -2.74 -22.14
CA SER A 526 -4.86 -2.49 -23.56
C SER A 526 -4.98 -3.77 -24.39
N GLU A 527 -4.54 -4.90 -23.84
CA GLU A 527 -4.75 -6.23 -24.44
C GLU A 527 -6.24 -6.56 -24.58
N GLN A 528 -7.07 -6.15 -23.61
CA GLN A 528 -8.52 -6.35 -23.73
C GLN A 528 -9.19 -5.38 -24.69
N VAL A 529 -8.65 -4.17 -24.85
CA VAL A 529 -9.12 -3.26 -25.89
C VAL A 529 -8.74 -3.80 -27.27
N GLU A 530 -7.59 -4.45 -27.42
CA GLU A 530 -7.16 -5.10 -28.66
C GLU A 530 -8.00 -6.33 -29.02
N SER A 531 -8.55 -7.04 -28.02
CA SER A 531 -9.34 -8.27 -28.21
C SER A 531 -10.84 -8.03 -28.44
N ILE A 532 -11.28 -6.77 -28.53
CA ILE A 532 -12.67 -6.41 -28.83
C ILE A 532 -13.11 -7.03 -30.17
N LEU A 533 -14.27 -7.70 -30.18
CA LEU A 533 -14.84 -8.30 -31.38
C LEU A 533 -15.41 -7.23 -32.31
N PRO A 534 -15.09 -7.24 -33.61
CA PRO A 534 -15.58 -6.23 -34.56
C PRO A 534 -17.08 -6.38 -34.87
N GLY A 535 -17.64 -7.59 -34.78
CA GLY A 535 -19.04 -7.87 -35.12
C GLY A 535 -20.07 -6.98 -34.41
N PRO A 536 -20.05 -6.87 -33.07
CA PRO A 536 -20.94 -5.95 -32.34
C PRO A 536 -20.78 -4.47 -32.75
N LEU A 537 -19.56 -4.05 -33.13
CA LEU A 537 -19.33 -2.67 -33.57
C LEU A 537 -19.98 -2.42 -34.93
N GLU A 538 -19.81 -3.34 -35.87
CA GLU A 538 -20.42 -3.28 -37.21
C GLU A 538 -21.95 -3.33 -37.12
N ALA A 539 -22.50 -4.19 -36.25
CA ALA A 539 -23.94 -4.30 -36.04
C ALA A 539 -24.55 -3.00 -35.51
N VAL A 540 -23.93 -2.36 -34.50
CA VAL A 540 -24.41 -1.08 -33.97
C VAL A 540 -24.25 0.03 -35.00
N GLN A 541 -23.13 0.07 -35.74
CA GLN A 541 -22.94 1.06 -36.82
C GLN A 541 -23.95 0.90 -37.96
N ALA A 542 -24.34 -0.33 -38.30
CA ALA A 542 -25.34 -0.60 -39.34
C ALA A 542 -26.74 -0.04 -39.00
N THR A 543 -27.05 0.20 -37.72
CA THR A 543 -28.29 0.88 -37.30
C THR A 543 -28.29 2.39 -37.51
N GLY A 544 -27.19 2.96 -38.02
CA GLY A 544 -26.99 4.42 -38.12
C GLY A 544 -26.50 5.07 -36.82
N ALA A 545 -26.04 4.26 -35.85
CA ALA A 545 -25.55 4.76 -34.57
C ALA A 545 -24.31 5.65 -34.74
N THR A 546 -24.30 6.76 -34.01
CA THR A 546 -23.14 7.66 -33.93
C THR A 546 -21.95 6.98 -33.24
N ARG A 547 -20.72 7.48 -33.45
CA ARG A 547 -19.52 6.91 -32.83
C ARG A 547 -19.59 6.80 -31.31
N LEU A 548 -20.23 7.77 -30.65
CA LEU A 548 -20.41 7.75 -29.19
C LEU A 548 -21.37 6.62 -28.78
N GLN A 549 -22.46 6.45 -29.51
CA GLN A 549 -23.38 5.33 -29.31
C GLN A 549 -22.69 3.99 -29.58
N THR A 550 -21.84 3.88 -30.61
CA THR A 550 -21.04 2.66 -30.83
C THR A 550 -20.11 2.37 -29.65
N VAL A 551 -19.42 3.37 -29.10
CA VAL A 551 -18.55 3.16 -27.93
C VAL A 551 -19.37 2.68 -26.73
N VAL A 552 -20.48 3.35 -26.43
CA VAL A 552 -21.31 3.03 -25.26
C VAL A 552 -21.99 1.67 -25.37
N TYR A 553 -22.53 1.32 -26.54
CA TYR A 553 -23.34 0.12 -26.71
C TYR A 553 -22.59 -1.08 -27.28
N ALA A 554 -21.46 -0.88 -27.98
CA ALA A 554 -20.66 -2.00 -28.52
C ALA A 554 -19.34 -2.21 -27.77
N VAL A 555 -18.64 -1.15 -27.36
CA VAL A 555 -17.28 -1.27 -26.76
C VAL A 555 -17.31 -1.44 -25.25
N ILE A 556 -17.97 -0.53 -24.52
CA ILE A 556 -18.02 -0.53 -23.04
C ILE A 556 -18.48 -1.89 -22.48
N PRO A 557 -19.55 -2.53 -23.00
CA PRO A 557 -20.01 -3.82 -22.47
C PRO A 557 -18.98 -4.95 -22.60
N GLN A 558 -18.11 -4.89 -23.62
CA GLN A 558 -17.07 -5.91 -23.84
C GLN A 558 -15.86 -5.72 -22.91
N ILE A 559 -15.49 -4.48 -22.58
CA ILE A 559 -14.27 -4.18 -21.81
C ILE A 559 -14.49 -4.12 -20.29
N VAL A 560 -15.69 -3.73 -19.83
CA VAL A 560 -15.95 -3.50 -18.40
C VAL A 560 -15.83 -4.76 -17.54
N PRO A 561 -16.43 -5.92 -17.90
CA PRO A 561 -16.33 -7.11 -17.06
C PRO A 561 -14.87 -7.60 -16.87
N PRO A 562 -14.04 -7.71 -17.94
CA PRO A 562 -12.62 -8.01 -17.78
C PRO A 562 -11.85 -6.95 -16.98
N TYR A 563 -12.16 -5.67 -17.15
CA TYR A 563 -11.51 -4.60 -16.38
C TYR A 563 -11.77 -4.74 -14.89
N ILE A 564 -13.01 -5.01 -14.48
CA ILE A 564 -13.37 -5.24 -13.08
C ILE A 564 -12.61 -6.46 -12.54
N SER A 565 -12.60 -7.57 -13.29
CA SER A 565 -11.88 -8.79 -12.91
C SER A 565 -10.38 -8.55 -12.67
N PHE A 566 -9.70 -7.85 -13.59
CA PHE A 566 -8.29 -7.51 -13.45
C PHE A 566 -8.02 -6.53 -12.30
N THR A 567 -8.93 -5.61 -12.04
CA THR A 567 -8.84 -4.68 -10.92
C THR A 567 -8.91 -5.40 -9.59
N LEU A 568 -9.89 -6.28 -9.42
CA LEU A 568 -10.07 -7.08 -8.20
C LEU A 568 -8.90 -8.03 -7.97
N TYR A 569 -8.38 -8.66 -9.02
CA TYR A 569 -7.18 -9.48 -8.93
C TYR A 569 -5.95 -8.67 -8.53
N ARG A 570 -5.81 -7.46 -9.07
CA ARG A 570 -4.70 -6.56 -8.72
C ARG A 570 -4.81 -6.04 -7.30
N TRP A 571 -6.02 -5.82 -6.81
CA TRP A 571 -6.24 -5.40 -5.43
C TRP A 571 -5.78 -6.47 -4.43
N ASP A 572 -6.11 -7.75 -4.63
CA ASP A 572 -5.57 -8.85 -3.81
C ASP A 572 -4.03 -8.88 -3.84
N ILE A 573 -3.44 -8.81 -5.04
CA ILE A 573 -1.98 -8.75 -5.18
C ILE A 573 -1.40 -7.56 -4.40
N ASN A 574 -2.02 -6.39 -4.46
CA ASN A 574 -1.54 -5.19 -3.77
C ASN A 574 -1.59 -5.37 -2.25
N VAL A 575 -2.62 -6.03 -1.69
CA VAL A 575 -2.67 -6.38 -0.26
C VAL A 575 -1.48 -7.27 0.10
N ARG A 576 -1.20 -8.30 -0.70
CA ARG A 576 -0.06 -9.19 -0.46
C ARG A 576 1.28 -8.45 -0.55
N MET A 577 1.48 -7.68 -1.61
CA MET A 577 2.72 -6.94 -1.89
C MET A 577 2.99 -5.84 -0.85
N SER A 578 1.94 -5.25 -0.28
CA SER A 578 2.09 -4.23 0.77
C SER A 578 2.81 -4.77 2.02
N THR A 579 2.68 -6.07 2.31
CA THR A 579 3.40 -6.70 3.43
C THR A 579 4.91 -6.71 3.19
N ILE A 580 5.35 -6.95 1.95
CA ILE A 580 6.77 -6.92 1.56
C ILE A 580 7.29 -5.47 1.54
N ILE A 581 6.49 -4.54 1.03
CA ILE A 581 6.84 -3.12 0.96
C ILE A 581 7.04 -2.49 2.35
N GLY A 582 6.31 -2.96 3.36
CA GLY A 582 6.51 -2.52 4.74
C GLY A 582 7.92 -2.79 5.27
N PHE A 583 8.62 -3.81 4.74
CA PHE A 583 10.02 -4.07 5.13
C PHE A 583 10.99 -2.98 4.64
N ALA A 584 10.64 -2.28 3.57
CA ALA A 584 11.46 -1.23 2.97
C ALA A 584 11.01 0.18 3.39
N GLY A 585 10.21 0.30 4.46
CA GLY A 585 9.76 1.59 5.00
C GLY A 585 8.45 2.11 4.39
N GLY A 586 7.75 1.30 3.60
CA GLY A 586 6.45 1.65 3.01
C GLY A 586 5.25 1.53 3.96
N GLY A 587 5.48 1.37 5.28
CA GLY A 587 4.43 1.29 6.30
C GLY A 587 3.70 -0.05 6.37
N GLY A 588 2.53 -0.05 7.03
CA GLY A 588 1.64 -1.21 7.17
C GLY A 588 2.17 -2.33 8.07
N ILE A 589 1.51 -3.47 8.00
CA ILE A 589 1.79 -4.66 8.82
C ILE A 589 3.19 -5.24 8.59
N GLY A 590 3.77 -5.05 7.39
CA GLY A 590 5.11 -5.47 7.06
C GLY A 590 6.19 -4.82 7.94
N PHE A 591 6.01 -3.53 8.24
CA PHE A 591 6.93 -2.79 9.12
C PHE A 591 6.90 -3.36 10.54
N LEU A 592 5.70 -3.58 11.10
CA LEU A 592 5.52 -4.15 12.44
C LEU A 592 6.05 -5.60 12.51
N LEU A 593 5.82 -6.39 11.47
CA LEU A 593 6.37 -7.74 11.36
C LEU A 593 7.90 -7.71 11.37
N GLN A 594 8.53 -6.84 10.57
CA GLN A 594 9.98 -6.74 10.57
C GLN A 594 10.53 -6.27 11.91
N GLN A 595 9.86 -5.31 12.56
CA GLN A 595 10.24 -4.84 13.89
C GLN A 595 10.21 -5.99 14.92
N ASN A 596 9.13 -6.76 14.97
CA ASN A 596 9.01 -7.89 15.91
C ASN A 596 10.02 -9.00 15.63
N ILE A 597 10.36 -9.26 14.36
CA ILE A 597 11.42 -10.20 13.98
C ILE A 597 12.80 -9.68 14.44
N ARG A 598 13.09 -8.39 14.23
CA ARG A 598 14.36 -7.76 14.66
C ARG A 598 14.51 -7.75 16.18
N LEU A 599 13.41 -7.56 16.91
CA LEU A 599 13.37 -7.62 18.38
C LEU A 599 13.36 -9.05 18.94
N LEU A 600 13.42 -10.08 18.08
CA LEU A 600 13.32 -11.50 18.45
C LEU A 600 12.01 -11.83 19.21
N ASN A 601 10.98 -10.97 19.11
CA ASN A 601 9.67 -11.18 19.69
C ASN A 601 8.80 -12.03 18.76
N TYR A 602 9.10 -13.33 18.69
CA TYR A 602 8.40 -14.26 17.80
C TYR A 602 6.92 -14.45 18.16
N GLN A 603 6.50 -14.19 19.40
CA GLN A 603 5.10 -14.28 19.81
C GLN A 603 4.28 -13.16 19.17
N ALA A 604 4.73 -11.91 19.26
CA ALA A 604 4.09 -10.79 18.57
C ALA A 604 4.21 -10.91 17.03
N ALA A 605 5.35 -11.42 16.52
CA ALA A 605 5.51 -11.67 15.09
C ALA A 605 4.52 -12.74 14.57
N SER A 606 4.20 -13.76 15.37
CA SER A 606 3.22 -14.78 14.98
C SER A 606 1.80 -14.24 14.87
N VAL A 607 1.42 -13.25 15.70
CA VAL A 607 0.14 -12.54 15.59
C VAL A 607 0.07 -11.81 14.26
N ASN A 608 1.13 -11.08 13.89
CA ASN A 608 1.22 -10.40 12.59
C ASN A 608 1.10 -11.39 11.42
N MET A 609 1.80 -12.52 11.47
CA MET A 609 1.75 -13.55 10.41
C MET A 609 0.36 -14.17 10.27
N LEU A 610 -0.26 -14.55 11.38
CA LEU A 610 -1.61 -15.12 11.40
C LEU A 610 -2.62 -14.13 10.83
N ALA A 611 -2.53 -12.87 11.24
CA ALA A 611 -3.46 -11.85 10.83
C ALA A 611 -3.29 -11.48 9.33
N ILE A 612 -2.05 -11.44 8.80
CA ILE A 612 -1.80 -11.35 7.34
C ILE A 612 -2.46 -12.52 6.60
N ALA A 613 -2.28 -13.75 7.09
CA ALA A 613 -2.85 -14.94 6.44
C ALA A 613 -4.39 -14.88 6.39
N ILE A 614 -5.03 -14.49 7.50
CA ILE A 614 -6.50 -14.35 7.57
C ILE A 614 -6.98 -13.28 6.60
N VAL A 615 -6.35 -12.10 6.58
CA VAL A 615 -6.76 -10.99 5.70
C VAL A 615 -6.61 -11.36 4.24
N VAL A 616 -5.45 -11.90 3.84
CA VAL A 616 -5.20 -12.31 2.46
C VAL A 616 -6.16 -13.42 2.03
N ALA A 617 -6.40 -14.43 2.86
CA ALA A 617 -7.35 -15.49 2.56
C ALA A 617 -8.80 -14.96 2.44
N SER A 618 -9.20 -14.05 3.32
CA SER A 618 -10.53 -13.43 3.27
C SER A 618 -10.71 -12.54 2.02
N MET A 619 -9.67 -11.79 1.63
CA MET A 619 -9.66 -10.94 0.43
C MET A 619 -9.75 -11.78 -0.84
N ASP A 620 -8.96 -12.85 -0.95
CA ASP A 620 -8.99 -13.74 -2.11
C ASP A 620 -10.36 -14.42 -2.24
N TYR A 621 -10.92 -14.90 -1.12
CA TYR A 621 -12.27 -15.46 -1.10
C TYR A 621 -13.34 -14.45 -1.55
N LEU A 622 -13.30 -13.23 -1.01
CA LEU A 622 -14.23 -12.15 -1.37
C LEU A 622 -14.09 -11.77 -2.84
N SER A 623 -12.86 -11.59 -3.32
CA SER A 623 -12.53 -11.25 -4.71
C SER A 623 -13.03 -12.31 -5.69
N SER A 624 -12.82 -13.60 -5.35
CA SER A 624 -13.33 -14.72 -6.14
C SER A 624 -14.86 -14.72 -6.22
N LYS A 625 -15.55 -14.49 -5.10
CA LYS A 625 -17.02 -14.48 -5.06
C LYS A 625 -17.62 -13.30 -5.81
N VAL A 626 -17.01 -12.14 -5.74
CA VAL A 626 -17.43 -10.96 -6.50
C VAL A 626 -17.21 -11.18 -7.99
N ARG A 627 -16.08 -11.77 -8.39
CA ARG A 627 -15.78 -12.06 -9.80
C ARG A 627 -16.78 -13.05 -10.41
N GLU A 628 -17.14 -14.11 -9.69
CA GLU A 628 -18.14 -15.12 -10.11
C GLU A 628 -19.54 -14.51 -10.35
N ARG A 629 -19.87 -13.40 -9.68
CA ARG A 629 -21.17 -12.73 -9.87
C ARG A 629 -21.17 -11.74 -11.04
N ILE A 630 -20.02 -11.15 -11.36
CA ILE A 630 -19.90 -10.06 -12.35
C ILE A 630 -19.56 -10.58 -13.75
N VAL A 631 -18.69 -11.60 -13.82
CA VAL A 631 -18.27 -12.28 -15.06
C VAL A 631 -19.12 -13.53 -15.22
#